data_AF-A0A7K8GIV1-F1
#
_entry.id   AF-A0A7K8GIV1-F1
#
_cell.length_a   1.000
_cell.length_b   1.000
_cell.length_c   1.000
_cell.angle_alpha   90.00
_cell.angle_beta   90.00
_cell.angle_gamma   90.00
#
_symmetry.space_group_name_H-M   'P 1'
#
loop_
_entity.id
_entity.type
_entity.pdbx_description
1 polymer ?
#
loop_
_entity_poly.entity_id
_entity_poly.type
_entity_poly.pdbx_seq_one_letter_code
_entity_poly.pdbx_strand_id
1 'polypeptide(L)'
;LHQPCGSLNWVRPWLGLTTEDLSPLFNLLAGGGNLTSFRSLTAEARQAIEKAEEAINTRQAHRYLLSRPFEFIVLGKAPHLHGLIFQWDKGRRDPLIII
;
A
#
# COMPACT_ATOMS: atom_id res chain seq x y z
N LEU A 1 -19.13 5.25 -1.15
CA LEU A 1 -18.40 4.03 -0.71
C LEU A 1 -17.77 3.25 -1.87
N HIS A 2 -18.45 3.09 -3.02
CA HIS A 2 -17.93 2.28 -4.14
C HIS A 2 -16.59 2.81 -4.72
N GLN A 3 -16.47 4.11 -4.96
CA GLN A 3 -15.22 4.73 -5.46
C GLN A 3 -14.03 4.56 -4.49
N PRO A 4 -14.15 4.89 -3.18
CA PRO A 4 -13.08 4.63 -2.20
C PRO A 4 -12.65 3.16 -2.10
N CYS A 5 -13.61 2.23 -2.15
CA CYS A 5 -13.31 0.80 -2.05
C CYS A 5 -12.60 0.27 -3.30
N GLY A 6 -12.94 0.80 -4.48
CA GLY A 6 -12.21 0.50 -5.73
C GLY A 6 -10.74 0.93 -5.64
N SER A 7 -10.50 2.17 -5.19
CA SER A 7 -9.13 2.68 -4.97
C SER A 7 -8.37 1.85 -3.95
N LEU A 8 -9.01 1.51 -2.81
CA LEU A 8 -8.40 0.66 -1.77
C LEU A 8 -8.05 -0.74 -2.27
N ASN A 9 -8.93 -1.37 -3.05
CA ASN A 9 -8.64 -2.65 -3.68
C ASN A 9 -7.43 -2.57 -4.62
N TRP A 10 -7.26 -1.46 -5.33
CA TRP A 10 -6.12 -1.26 -6.24
C TRP A 10 -4.79 -1.08 -5.49
N VAL A 11 -4.75 -0.30 -4.42
CA VAL A 11 -3.50 -0.07 -3.65
C VAL A 11 -3.17 -1.19 -2.67
N ARG A 12 -4.12 -2.07 -2.35
CA ARG A 12 -4.00 -3.12 -1.33
C ARG A 12 -2.69 -3.95 -1.37
N PRO A 13 -2.16 -4.39 -2.53
CA PRO A 13 -0.92 -5.17 -2.57
C PRO A 13 0.28 -4.43 -1.96
N TRP A 14 0.29 -3.10 -2.04
CA TRP A 14 1.36 -2.24 -1.56
C TRP A 14 1.22 -1.94 -0.07
N LEU A 15 -0.03 -1.89 0.42
CA LEU A 15 -0.36 -1.54 1.80
C LEU A 15 -0.22 -2.71 2.78
N GLY A 16 -0.12 -3.94 2.30
CA GLY A 16 -0.05 -5.15 3.13
C GLY A 16 -1.26 -5.34 4.04
N LEU A 17 -2.42 -4.85 3.59
CA LEU A 17 -3.70 -5.05 4.24
C LEU A 17 -4.29 -6.41 3.82
N THR A 18 -4.73 -7.19 4.80
CA THR A 18 -5.37 -8.50 4.56
C THR A 18 -6.81 -8.33 4.07
N THR A 19 -7.43 -9.41 3.60
CA THR A 19 -8.86 -9.40 3.26
C THR A 19 -9.69 -9.16 4.52
N GLU A 20 -9.26 -9.70 5.65
CA GLU A 20 -9.95 -9.58 6.94
C GLU A 20 -9.95 -8.14 7.44
N ASP A 21 -8.83 -7.43 7.29
CA ASP A 21 -8.70 -6.01 7.68
C ASP A 21 -9.70 -5.11 6.96
N LEU A 22 -10.03 -5.40 5.70
CA LEU A 22 -10.91 -4.60 4.86
C LEU A 22 -12.33 -5.18 4.74
N SER A 23 -12.55 -6.41 5.21
CA SER A 23 -13.83 -7.11 5.12
C SER A 23 -14.99 -6.29 5.72
N PRO A 24 -14.87 -5.67 6.92
CA PRO A 24 -15.95 -4.84 7.46
C PRO A 24 -16.37 -3.70 6.53
N LEU A 25 -15.41 -3.07 5.84
CA LEU A 25 -15.67 -2.00 4.88
C LEU A 25 -16.36 -2.52 3.61
N PHE A 26 -15.93 -3.68 3.08
CA PHE A 26 -16.54 -4.27 1.89
C PHE A 26 -17.92 -4.88 2.14
N ASN A 27 -18.17 -5.38 3.34
CA ASN A 27 -19.49 -5.87 3.73
C ASN A 27 -20.54 -4.74 3.73
N LEU A 28 -20.13 -3.50 4.00
CA LEU A 28 -21.00 -2.34 3.78
C LEU A 28 -21.37 -2.16 2.31
N LEU A 29 -20.58 -2.62 1.33
CA LEU A 29 -20.95 -2.63 -0.09
C LEU A 29 -21.85 -3.81 -0.47
N ALA A 30 -21.76 -4.93 0.24
CA ALA A 30 -22.62 -6.09 0.01
C ALA A 30 -24.10 -5.87 0.43
N GLY A 31 -24.38 -4.85 1.26
CA GLY A 31 -25.70 -4.55 1.82
C GLY A 31 -26.78 -4.04 0.83
N GLY A 32 -27.51 -4.95 0.21
CA GLY A 32 -28.77 -4.67 -0.52
C GLY A 32 -28.56 -4.22 -1.97
N GLY A 33 -29.29 -4.86 -2.90
CA GLY A 33 -29.14 -4.70 -4.35
C GLY A 33 -29.44 -3.30 -4.93
N ASN A 34 -29.77 -2.32 -4.08
CA ASN A 34 -29.98 -0.94 -4.48
C ASN A 34 -28.77 -0.07 -4.11
N LEU A 35 -28.17 0.57 -5.11
CA LEU A 35 -27.02 1.47 -4.96
C LEU A 35 -27.36 2.75 -4.18
N THR A 36 -28.65 3.07 -4.02
CA THR A 36 -29.14 4.26 -3.29
C THR A 36 -29.56 3.96 -1.85
N SER A 37 -29.36 2.73 -1.35
CA SER A 37 -29.68 2.40 0.04
C SER A 37 -28.81 3.20 1.01
N PHE A 38 -29.42 3.72 2.07
CA PHE A 38 -28.66 4.38 3.14
C PHE A 38 -27.80 3.34 3.86
N ARG A 39 -26.49 3.60 3.93
CA ARG A 39 -25.53 2.73 4.63
C ARG A 39 -24.81 3.55 5.67
N SER A 40 -24.99 3.19 6.94
CA SER A 40 -24.24 3.77 8.04
C SER A 40 -22.87 3.12 8.14
N LEU A 41 -21.87 3.91 8.50
CA LEU A 41 -20.54 3.40 8.80
C LEU A 41 -20.59 2.73 10.18
N THR A 42 -20.35 1.42 10.24
CA THR A 42 -20.22 0.72 11.53
C THR A 42 -18.87 1.06 12.19
N ALA A 43 -18.73 0.74 13.48
CA ALA A 43 -17.49 0.96 14.21
C ALA A 43 -16.31 0.17 13.57
N GLU A 44 -16.57 -1.06 13.13
CA GLU A 44 -15.59 -1.94 12.51
C GLU A 44 -15.16 -1.41 11.13
N ALA A 45 -16.11 -0.89 10.35
CA ALA A 45 -15.81 -0.27 9.06
C ALA A 45 -15.00 1.03 9.22
N ARG A 46 -15.25 1.80 10.29
CA ARG A 46 -14.42 2.96 10.63
C ARG A 46 -13.00 2.54 10.98
N GLN A 47 -12.84 1.52 11.82
CA GLN A 47 -11.52 0.99 12.19
C GLN A 47 -10.75 0.48 10.96
N ALA A 48 -11.43 -0.18 10.02
CA ALA A 48 -10.83 -0.62 8.75
C ALA A 48 -10.32 0.55 7.91
N ILE A 49 -11.04 1.67 7.89
CA ILE A 49 -10.61 2.90 7.20
C ILE A 49 -9.38 3.51 7.88
N GLU A 50 -9.41 3.65 9.21
CA GLU A 50 -8.28 4.20 9.98
C GLU A 50 -7.01 3.38 9.77
N LYS A 51 -7.12 2.04 9.79
CA LYS A 51 -5.99 1.13 9.50
C LYS A 51 -5.48 1.29 8.07
N ALA A 52 -6.38 1.48 7.10
CA ALA A 52 -5.97 1.73 5.72
C ALA A 52 -5.26 3.07 5.55
N GLU A 53 -5.75 4.12 6.23
CA GLU A 53 -5.12 5.44 6.26
C GLU A 53 -3.73 5.39 6.90
N GLU A 54 -3.59 4.70 8.03
CA GLU A 54 -2.30 4.45 8.66
C GLU A 54 -1.35 3.70 7.72
N ALA A 55 -1.82 2.64 7.05
CA ALA A 55 -1.02 1.89 6.09
C ALA A 55 -0.58 2.78 4.90
N ILE A 56 -1.45 3.64 4.38
CA ILE A 56 -1.09 4.58 3.30
C ILE A 56 -0.04 5.59 3.77
N ASN A 57 -0.17 6.11 4.99
CA ASN A 57 0.73 7.10 5.54
C ASN A 57 2.10 6.52 5.95
N THR A 58 2.14 5.24 6.32
CA THR A 58 3.36 4.58 6.80
C THR A 58 4.09 3.80 5.72
N ARG A 59 3.38 3.23 4.74
CA ARG A 59 3.99 2.43 3.68
C ARG A 59 4.50 3.29 2.54
N GLN A 60 5.76 3.06 2.17
CA GLN A 60 6.37 3.69 1.02
C GLN A 60 6.29 2.75 -0.18
N ALA A 61 5.66 3.22 -1.26
CA ALA A 61 5.87 2.66 -2.59
C ALA A 61 7.01 3.49 -3.23
N HIS A 62 8.22 2.96 -3.17
CA HIS A 62 9.37 3.60 -3.79
C HIS A 62 9.22 3.52 -5.31
N ARG A 63 9.05 4.68 -5.96
CA ARG A 63 9.25 4.82 -7.41
C ARG A 63 10.66 5.36 -7.63
N TYR A 64 11.27 4.97 -8.75
CA TYR A 64 12.54 5.55 -9.16
C TYR A 64 12.37 7.06 -9.45
N LEU A 65 13.37 7.83 -9.07
CA LEU A 65 13.47 9.26 -9.26
C LEU A 65 14.22 9.52 -10.56
N LEU A 66 13.56 10.12 -11.55
CA LEU A 66 14.14 10.44 -12.87
C LEU A 66 15.39 11.32 -12.78
N SER A 67 15.49 12.15 -11.74
CA SER A 67 16.62 13.07 -11.52
C SER A 67 17.84 12.39 -10.88
N ARG A 68 17.74 11.12 -10.48
CA ARG A 68 18.83 10.39 -9.82
C ARG A 68 19.33 9.23 -10.69
N PRO A 69 20.65 8.98 -10.72
CA PRO A 69 21.18 7.80 -11.37
C PRO A 69 20.74 6.54 -10.63
N PHE A 70 20.67 5.42 -11.34
CA PHE A 70 20.55 4.10 -10.74
C PHE A 70 21.92 3.64 -10.25
N GLU A 71 21.94 3.01 -9.09
CA GLU A 71 23.12 2.37 -8.52
C GLU A 71 22.90 0.85 -8.51
N PHE A 72 23.95 0.09 -8.74
CA PHE A 72 23.93 -1.36 -8.70
C PHE A 72 25.05 -1.86 -7.79
N ILE A 73 24.69 -2.71 -6.83
CA ILE A 73 25.65 -3.34 -5.93
C ILE A 73 25.47 -4.86 -5.95
N VAL A 74 26.59 -5.57 -5.93
CA VAL A 74 26.64 -7.03 -5.77
C VAL A 74 26.99 -7.35 -4.33
N LEU A 75 26.14 -8.09 -3.66
CA LEU A 75 26.25 -8.49 -2.26
C LEU A 75 26.44 -10.02 -2.16
N GLY A 76 27.06 -10.45 -1.06
CA GLY A 76 27.24 -11.88 -0.76
C GLY A 76 28.63 -12.42 -1.10
N LYS A 77 28.76 -13.74 -1.08
CA LYS A 77 30.00 -14.47 -1.38
C LYS A 77 29.71 -15.53 -2.42
N ALA A 78 30.66 -15.78 -3.31
CA ALA A 78 30.53 -16.83 -4.30
C ALA A 78 30.25 -18.20 -3.63
N PRO A 79 29.32 -19.02 -4.17
CA PRO A 79 28.55 -18.80 -5.40
C PRO A 79 27.24 -17.99 -5.22
N HIS A 80 26.92 -17.56 -4.00
CA HIS A 80 25.66 -16.91 -3.63
C HIS A 80 25.76 -15.38 -3.69
N LEU A 81 25.88 -14.86 -4.91
CA LEU A 81 25.86 -13.42 -5.17
C LEU A 81 24.42 -12.94 -5.41
N HIS A 82 24.11 -11.77 -4.87
CA HIS A 82 22.82 -11.08 -5.04
C HIS A 82 23.08 -9.70 -5.63
N GLY A 83 22.35 -9.32 -6.67
CA GLY A 83 22.36 -7.97 -7.21
C GLY A 83 21.25 -7.13 -6.59
N LEU A 84 21.55 -5.88 -6.26
CA LEU A 84 20.57 -4.89 -5.82
C LEU A 84 20.67 -3.66 -6.72
N ILE A 85 19.56 -3.27 -7.35
CA ILE A 85 19.41 -1.99 -8.03
C ILE A 85 18.70 -1.03 -7.08
N PHE A 86 19.26 0.16 -6.88
CA PHE A 86 18.70 1.14 -5.97
C PHE A 86 19.02 2.57 -6.40
N GLN A 87 18.40 3.54 -5.73
CA GLN A 87 18.80 4.94 -5.76
C GLN A 87 18.98 5.44 -4.33
N TRP A 88 19.97 6.31 -4.12
CA TRP A 88 20.21 6.91 -2.81
C TRP A 88 19.67 8.35 -2.70
N ASP A 89 18.77 8.59 -1.74
CA ASP A 89 18.16 9.90 -1.46
C ASP A 89 18.34 10.36 -0.01
N LYS A 90 19.44 11.09 0.24
CA LYS A 90 19.74 11.68 1.56
C LYS A 90 18.68 12.66 2.10
N GLY A 91 17.75 13.14 1.26
CA GLY A 91 16.67 14.04 1.67
C GLY A 91 15.43 13.31 2.21
N ARG A 92 15.38 11.97 2.09
CA ARG A 92 14.26 11.16 2.58
C ARG A 92 14.55 10.56 3.96
N ARG A 93 13.47 10.31 4.71
CA ARG A 93 13.54 9.57 5.99
C ARG A 93 14.13 8.18 5.79
N ASP A 94 13.82 7.53 4.68
CA ASP A 94 14.49 6.33 4.20
C ASP A 94 15.24 6.67 2.91
N PRO A 95 16.59 6.76 2.94
CA PRO A 95 17.37 7.16 1.79
C PRO A 95 17.53 6.05 0.76
N LEU A 96 17.28 4.78 1.10
CA LEU A 96 17.46 3.68 0.18
C LEU A 96 16.17 3.43 -0.61
N ILE A 97 16.19 3.71 -1.91
CA ILE A 97 15.07 3.48 -2.82
C ILE A 97 15.41 2.21 -3.60
N ILE A 98 14.93 1.06 -3.14
CA ILE A 98 15.06 -0.20 -3.89
C ILE A 98 14.06 -0.19 -5.05
N ILE A 99 14.50 -0.67 -6.21
CA ILE A 99 13.74 -0.66 -7.47
C ILE A 99 13.41 -2.08 -7.90
#